data_AF-A0A377BJ43-F1
#
_entry.id   AF-A0A377BJ43-F1
#
_cell.length_a   1.000
_cell.length_b   1.000
_cell.length_c   1.000
_cell.angle_alpha   90.00
_cell.angle_beta   90.00
_cell.angle_gamma   90.00
#
_symmetry.space_group_name_H-M   'P 1'
#
loop_
_entity.id
_entity.type
_entity.pdbx_description
1 polymer ?
#
loop_
_entity_poly.entity_id
_entity_poly.type
_entity_poly.pdbx_seq_one_letter_code
_entity_poly.pdbx_strand_id
1 'polypeptide(L)'
;MNLRDGELYAQVAFSAAPEQGFRAGGHGVLKGGSAWMPDNQVNGVDFVLPFRFADGAWHLGTRGPVTLRIAEVINLVTAKNITADLQGRYPWTEEETLAVD
;
A
#
# COMPACT_ATOMS: atom_id res chain seq x y z
N MET A 1 19.39 7.64 5.10
CA MET A 1 18.08 7.10 5.52
C MET A 1 18.34 5.71 6.07
N ASN A 2 17.74 5.38 7.22
CA ASN A 2 17.82 4.04 7.82
C ASN A 2 16.41 3.45 7.93
N LEU A 3 16.20 2.28 7.34
CA LEU A 3 15.02 1.46 7.61
C LEU A 3 15.28 0.64 8.86
N ARG A 4 14.31 0.62 9.78
CA ARG A 4 14.41 -0.02 11.08
C ARG A 4 13.10 -0.70 11.39
N ASP A 5 13.19 -1.77 12.17
CA ASP A 5 12.05 -2.49 12.71
C ASP A 5 11.08 -3.03 11.64
N GLY A 6 10.14 -3.82 12.13
CA GLY A 6 9.02 -4.31 11.36
C GLY A 6 9.26 -5.59 10.58
N GLU A 7 8.14 -6.17 10.15
CA GLU A 7 8.07 -7.41 9.39
C GLU A 7 7.41 -7.12 8.04
N LEU A 8 8.04 -7.61 6.97
CA LEU A 8 7.51 -7.55 5.62
C LEU A 8 7.19 -8.97 5.15
N TYR A 9 5.95 -9.19 4.75
CA TYR A 9 5.54 -10.42 4.09
C TYR A 9 4.61 -10.13 2.92
N ALA A 10 4.67 -11.00 1.90
CA ALA A 10 3.85 -10.87 0.71
C ALA A 10 3.42 -12.23 0.18
N GLN A 11 2.21 -12.29 -0.35
CA GLN A 11 1.69 -13.42 -1.10
C GLN A 11 1.27 -12.93 -2.48
N VAL A 12 1.77 -13.59 -3.52
CA VAL A 12 1.51 -13.20 -4.91
C VAL A 12 1.20 -14.45 -5.74
N ALA A 13 0.18 -14.35 -6.59
CA ALA A 13 -0.12 -15.33 -7.61
C ALA A 13 -0.27 -14.62 -8.96
N PHE A 14 0.10 -15.31 -10.04
CA PHE A 14 -0.03 -14.79 -11.40
C PHE A 14 -0.40 -15.89 -12.39
N SER A 15 -0.90 -15.47 -13.55
CA SER A 15 -1.25 -16.33 -14.68
C SER A 15 -1.08 -15.56 -15.99
N ALA A 16 -0.65 -16.25 -17.04
CA ALA A 16 -0.55 -15.69 -18.39
C ALA A 16 -1.09 -16.70 -19.41
N ALA A 17 -2.03 -16.27 -20.25
CA ALA A 17 -2.56 -17.09 -21.34
C ALA A 17 -2.96 -16.21 -22.54
N PRO A 18 -2.93 -16.71 -23.80
CA PRO A 18 -3.20 -15.92 -24.99
C PRO A 18 -4.53 -15.14 -24.98
N GLU A 19 -5.60 -15.74 -24.49
CA GLU A 19 -6.93 -15.08 -24.41
C GLU A 19 -7.10 -14.22 -23.15
N GLN A 20 -6.38 -14.55 -22.08
CA GLN A 20 -6.53 -13.92 -20.76
C GLN A 20 -5.59 -12.72 -20.57
N GLY A 21 -4.49 -12.67 -21.32
CA GLY A 21 -3.36 -11.80 -21.05
C GLY A 21 -2.67 -12.15 -19.73
N PHE A 22 -1.91 -11.18 -19.20
CA PHE A 22 -1.25 -11.30 -17.90
C PHE A 22 -2.19 -10.85 -16.79
N ARG A 23 -2.38 -11.70 -15.78
CA ARG A 23 -3.08 -11.35 -14.54
C ARG A 23 -2.19 -11.65 -13.35
N ALA A 24 -2.25 -10.80 -12.35
CA ALA A 24 -1.62 -11.02 -11.07
C ALA A 24 -2.54 -10.59 -9.94
N GLY A 25 -2.29 -11.08 -8.74
CA GLY A 25 -2.98 -10.63 -7.55
C GLY A 25 -2.19 -11.01 -6.33
N GLY A 26 -2.41 -10.27 -5.25
CA GLY A 26 -1.64 -10.51 -4.05
C GLY A 26 -2.03 -9.63 -2.90
N HIS A 27 -1.27 -9.82 -1.85
CA HIS A 27 -1.42 -9.16 -0.58
C HIS A 27 -0.02 -8.92 0.00
N GLY A 28 0.39 -7.66 0.07
CA GLY A 28 1.61 -7.24 0.75
C GLY A 28 1.28 -6.65 2.11
N VAL A 29 2.07 -6.96 3.12
CA VAL A 29 1.92 -6.39 4.46
C VAL A 29 3.27 -5.98 5.02
N LEU A 30 3.34 -4.74 5.50
CA LEU A 30 4.36 -4.26 6.42
C LEU A 30 3.70 -4.07 7.79
N LYS A 31 4.33 -4.58 8.84
CA LYS A 31 3.90 -4.32 10.23
C LYS A 31 5.01 -3.66 11.02
N GLY A 32 4.70 -2.57 11.71
CA GLY A 32 5.59 -1.89 12.65
C GLY A 32 6.88 -1.34 12.04
N GLY A 33 6.91 -1.08 10.74
CA GLY A 33 8.10 -0.58 10.06
C GLY A 33 8.44 0.85 10.46
N SER A 34 9.71 1.21 10.45
CA SER A 34 10.17 2.57 10.77
C SER A 34 11.23 3.04 9.77
N ALA A 35 11.21 4.34 9.46
CA ALA A 35 12.16 4.96 8.55
C ALA A 35 12.67 6.27 9.16
N TRP A 36 13.98 6.37 9.32
CA TRP A 36 14.64 7.56 9.86
C TRP A 36 15.41 8.27 8.76
N MET A 37 15.05 9.53 8.57
CA MET A 37 15.67 10.51 7.68
C MET A 37 16.41 11.54 8.54
N PRO A 38 17.34 12.34 7.98
CA PRO A 38 18.14 13.28 8.77
C PRO A 38 17.33 14.25 9.63
N ASP A 39 16.14 14.62 9.17
CA ASP A 39 15.25 15.63 9.73
C ASP A 39 13.90 15.07 10.20
N ASN A 40 13.57 13.82 9.87
CA ASN A 40 12.26 13.23 10.13
C ASN A 40 12.38 11.77 10.56
N GLN A 41 11.46 11.32 11.42
CA GLN A 41 11.27 9.91 11.73
C GLN A 41 9.82 9.52 11.46
N VAL A 42 9.63 8.39 10.80
CA VAL A 42 8.33 7.76 10.61
C VAL A 42 8.39 6.44 11.33
N ASN A 43 7.54 6.26 12.36
CA ASN A 43 7.62 5.12 13.27
C ASN A 43 6.30 4.37 13.31
N GLY A 44 6.38 3.04 13.45
CA GLY A 44 5.21 2.17 13.61
C GLY A 44 4.28 2.20 12.40
N VAL A 45 4.85 2.05 11.20
CA VAL A 45 4.12 1.96 9.94
C VAL A 45 3.54 0.57 9.79
N ASP A 46 2.22 0.49 9.79
CA ASP A 46 1.47 -0.67 9.29
C ASP A 46 0.92 -0.32 7.91
N PHE A 47 1.22 -1.15 6.92
CA PHE A 47 0.74 -0.99 5.56
C PHE A 47 0.21 -2.31 5.01
N VAL A 48 -0.99 -2.29 4.45
CA VAL A 48 -1.64 -3.46 3.87
C VAL A 48 -2.04 -3.14 2.44
N LEU A 49 -1.53 -3.92 1.49
CA LEU A 49 -1.72 -3.73 0.05
C LEU A 49 -2.38 -4.96 -0.57
N PRO A 50 -3.72 -5.06 -0.57
CA PRO A 50 -4.43 -5.97 -1.43
C PRO A 50 -4.51 -5.40 -2.85
N PHE A 51 -4.05 -6.16 -3.84
CA PHE A 51 -4.08 -5.74 -5.24
C PHE A 51 -4.51 -6.85 -6.18
N ARG A 52 -5.00 -6.43 -7.34
CA ARG A 52 -5.18 -7.27 -8.53
C ARG A 52 -4.68 -6.50 -9.74
N PHE A 53 -3.92 -7.17 -10.59
CA PHE A 53 -3.57 -6.67 -11.91
C PHE A 53 -4.31 -7.47 -12.98
N ALA A 54 -5.06 -6.79 -13.82
CA ALA A 54 -5.73 -7.37 -14.98
C ALA A 54 -5.98 -6.28 -16.03
N ASP A 55 -6.03 -6.68 -17.30
CA ASP A 55 -6.43 -5.78 -18.40
C ASP A 55 -5.62 -4.47 -18.44
N GLY A 56 -4.31 -4.58 -18.14
CA GLY A 56 -3.38 -3.47 -18.15
C GLY A 56 -3.46 -2.52 -16.95
N ALA A 57 -4.24 -2.85 -15.91
CA ALA A 57 -4.43 -1.97 -14.76
C ALA A 57 -4.37 -2.67 -13.41
N TRP A 58 -4.01 -1.87 -12.41
CA TRP A 58 -4.01 -2.23 -11.01
C TRP A 58 -5.34 -1.83 -10.39
N HIS A 59 -6.03 -2.81 -9.81
CA HIS A 59 -7.12 -2.58 -8.89
C HIS A 59 -6.55 -2.71 -7.48
N LEU A 60 -6.54 -1.59 -6.77
CA LEU A 60 -6.08 -1.44 -5.40
C LEU A 60 -7.30 -1.47 -4.48
N GLY A 61 -7.22 -2.23 -3.39
CA GLY A 61 -8.33 -2.31 -2.45
C GLY A 61 -9.41 -3.35 -2.79
N THR A 62 -9.11 -4.35 -3.65
CA THR A 62 -10.12 -5.30 -4.18
C THR A 62 -10.81 -6.20 -3.16
N ARG A 63 -10.25 -6.34 -1.94
CA ARG A 63 -10.80 -7.16 -0.85
C ARG A 63 -10.80 -6.40 0.49
N GLY A 64 -11.05 -5.09 0.41
CA GLY A 64 -10.83 -4.12 1.48
C GLY A 64 -9.75 -3.12 1.07
N PRO A 65 -9.77 -1.89 1.59
CA PRO A 65 -8.89 -0.81 1.13
C PRO A 65 -7.41 -1.16 1.31
N VAL A 66 -6.56 -0.49 0.53
CA VAL A 66 -5.16 -0.33 0.88
C VAL A 66 -5.11 0.54 2.13
N THR A 67 -4.60 0.01 3.24
CA THR A 67 -4.57 0.74 4.51
C THR A 67 -3.15 1.18 4.83
N LEU A 68 -2.98 2.45 5.17
CA LEU A 68 -1.79 3.00 5.78
C LEU A 68 -2.12 3.49 7.19
N ARG A 69 -1.39 2.99 8.18
CA ARG A 69 -1.46 3.46 9.57
C ARG A 69 -0.04 3.78 10.01
N ILE A 70 0.16 4.98 10.56
CA ILE A 70 1.45 5.41 11.09
C ILE A 70 1.23 5.84 12.53
N ALA A 71 1.92 5.17 13.46
CA ALA A 71 1.83 5.50 14.88
C ALA A 71 2.31 6.94 15.15
N GLU A 72 3.46 7.32 14.60
CA GLU A 72 4.06 8.63 14.83
C GLU A 72 4.93 9.09 13.66
N VAL A 73 4.82 10.37 13.33
CA VAL A 73 5.78 11.10 12.50
C VAL A 73 6.37 12.22 13.34
N ILE A 74 7.68 12.16 13.56
CA ILE A 74 8.44 13.16 14.30
C ILE A 74 9.15 14.07 13.31
N ASN A 75 8.81 15.35 13.34
CA ASN A 75 9.54 16.43 12.67
C ASN A 75 9.59 17.66 13.60
N LEU A 76 9.57 18.89 13.06
CA LEU A 76 9.39 20.12 13.85
C LEU A 76 8.14 20.08 14.75
N VAL A 77 7.12 19.31 14.36
CA VAL A 77 5.89 19.01 15.10
C VAL A 77 5.61 17.50 15.03
N THR A 78 5.25 16.90 16.16
CA THR A 78 4.89 15.47 16.18
C THR A 78 3.44 15.26 15.76
N ALA A 79 3.23 14.51 14.67
CA ALA A 79 1.92 13.99 14.27
C ALA A 79 1.78 12.54 14.75
N LYS A 80 0.60 12.17 15.24
CA LYS A 80 0.31 10.82 15.76
C LYS A 80 -0.96 10.27 15.14
N ASN A 81 -1.05 8.94 15.08
CA ASN A 81 -2.23 8.22 14.63
C ASN A 81 -2.67 8.64 13.22
N ILE A 82 -1.73 8.71 12.28
CA ILE A 82 -2.04 9.03 10.88
C ILE A 82 -2.67 7.79 10.25
N THR A 83 -3.81 7.98 9.61
CA THR A 83 -4.54 6.91 8.93
C THR A 83 -4.94 7.37 7.54
N ALA A 84 -4.76 6.51 6.55
CA ALA A 84 -5.27 6.72 5.21
C ALA A 84 -5.74 5.39 4.62
N ASP A 85 -6.92 5.39 4.03
CA ASP A 85 -7.46 4.25 3.30
C ASP A 85 -7.63 4.63 1.83
N LEU A 86 -7.21 3.74 0.95
CA LEU A 86 -7.19 4.00 -0.49
C LEU A 86 -7.81 2.83 -1.24
N GLN A 87 -8.67 3.14 -2.20
CA GLN A 87 -9.23 2.17 -3.12
C GLN A 87 -9.35 2.75 -4.51
N GLY A 88 -9.26 1.90 -5.52
CA GLY A 88 -9.51 2.32 -6.90
C GLY A 88 -8.57 1.69 -7.91
N ARG A 89 -8.49 2.33 -9.07
CA ARG A 89 -7.74 1.82 -10.22
C ARG A 89 -6.52 2.69 -10.52
N TYR A 90 -5.44 2.07 -10.99
CA TYR A 90 -4.29 2.74 -11.59
C TYR A 90 -3.90 2.10 -12.94
N PRO A 91 -3.82 2.86 -14.03
CA PRO A 91 -4.22 4.27 -14.16
C PRO A 91 -5.71 4.47 -13.88
N TRP A 92 -6.06 5.58 -13.23
CA TRP A 92 -7.45 5.92 -12.90
C TRP A 92 -8.25 6.25 -14.17
N THR A 93 -9.57 6.05 -14.11
CA THR A 93 -10.52 6.53 -15.13
C THR A 93 -11.62 7.35 -14.46
N GLU A 94 -12.44 8.07 -15.23
CA GLU A 94 -13.58 8.79 -14.67
C GLU A 94 -14.57 7.84 -13.96
N GLU A 95 -14.72 6.61 -14.46
CA GLU A 95 -15.58 5.59 -13.84
C GLU A 95 -14.93 4.88 -12.63
N GLU A 96 -13.60 4.73 -12.65
CA GLU A 96 -12.83 4.03 -11.61
C GLU A 96 -11.71 4.93 -11.08
N THR A 97 -12.09 5.92 -10.26
CA THR A 97 -11.14 6.87 -9.67
C THR A 97 -10.35 6.24 -8.53
N LEU A 98 -9.18 6.83 -8.24
CA LEU A 98 -8.42 6.52 -7.03
C LEU A 98 -8.96 7.40 -5.89
N ALA A 99 -9.67 6.79 -4.95
CA ALA A 99 -10.35 7.47 -3.85
C ALA A 99 -9.64 7.22 -2.51
N VAL A 100 -9.48 8.27 -1.73
CA VAL A 100 -9.10 8.21 -0.31
C VAL A 100 -10.39 8.23 0.50
N ASP A 101 -10.56 7.26 1.39
CA ASP A 101 -11.67 7.18 2.37
C ASP A 101 -11.25 7.80 3.71
#